data_AF-A0A661DQC7-F1
#
_entry.id   AF-A0A661DQC7-F1
#
_cell.length_a   1.000
_cell.length_b   1.000
_cell.length_c   1.000
_cell.angle_alpha   90.00
_cell.angle_beta   90.00
_cell.angle_gamma   90.00
#
_symmetry.space_group_name_H-M   'P 1'
#
loop_
_entity.id
_entity.type
_entity.pdbx_description
1 polymer ?
#
loop_
_entity_poly.entity_id
_entity_poly.type
_entity_poly.pdbx_seq_one_letter_code
_entity_poly.pdbx_strand_id
1 'polypeptide(L)'
;DFWPQLRFKIMSVTYGFSFKTTFTGSPKCPSLMRERVQKRREMILEKIPDKYYEVMGIIVGLFASVSIGTQVFAEYSIDTPSTMSPFYAIGFLCIFMFWTIYGIRFRRVALWLTNGMAVFMQTLLLVIICLK
;
A
#
# COMPACT_ATOMS: atom_id res chain seq x y z
N ASP A 1 17.27 1.31 -9.51
CA ASP A 1 16.24 1.43 -10.56
C ASP A 1 15.33 0.20 -10.71
N PHE A 2 14.61 -0.21 -9.66
CA PHE A 2 13.70 -1.37 -9.68
C PHE A 2 12.20 -0.98 -9.62
N TRP A 3 11.91 0.21 -9.10
CA TRP A 3 10.56 0.63 -8.71
C TRP A 3 9.60 1.09 -9.84
N PRO A 4 10.04 1.63 -10.99
CA PRO A 4 9.12 1.99 -12.07
C PRO A 4 8.45 0.77 -12.74
N GLN A 5 9.14 -0.37 -12.77
CA GLN A 5 8.66 -1.60 -13.42
C GLN A 5 7.53 -2.29 -12.63
N LEU A 6 7.55 -2.20 -11.29
CA LEU A 6 6.57 -2.87 -10.44
C LEU A 6 5.18 -2.20 -10.47
N ARG A 7 5.12 -0.88 -10.68
CA ARG A 7 3.84 -0.13 -10.84
C ARG A 7 3.04 -0.58 -12.06
N PHE A 8 3.70 -0.98 -13.14
CA PHE A 8 3.01 -1.41 -14.37
C PHE A 8 2.42 -2.80 -14.26
N LYS A 9 3.04 -3.70 -13.50
CA LYS A 9 2.62 -5.11 -13.45
C LYS A 9 1.39 -5.35 -12.57
N ILE A 10 1.22 -4.57 -11.50
CA ILE A 10 0.09 -4.72 -10.56
C ILE A 10 -1.23 -4.17 -11.16
N MET A 11 -1.16 -3.12 -12.00
CA MET A 11 -2.36 -2.55 -12.64
C MET A 11 -2.95 -3.41 -13.78
N SER A 12 -2.18 -4.36 -14.32
CA SER A 12 -2.64 -5.19 -15.44
C SER A 12 -3.51 -6.38 -15.03
N VAL A 13 -3.54 -6.74 -13.74
CA VAL A 13 -4.19 -7.97 -13.27
C VAL A 13 -5.66 -7.75 -12.87
N THR A 14 -6.08 -6.50 -12.63
CA THR A 14 -7.38 -6.20 -12.00
C THR A 14 -8.53 -5.87 -12.94
N TYR A 15 -8.28 -5.64 -14.23
CA TYR A 15 -9.34 -5.25 -15.19
C TYR A 15 -9.36 -6.20 -16.39
N GLY A 16 -9.86 -7.41 -16.14
CA GLY A 16 -10.32 -8.31 -17.20
C GLY A 16 -11.61 -7.77 -17.82
N PHE A 17 -11.49 -6.94 -18.85
CA PHE A 17 -12.63 -6.56 -19.70
C PHE A 17 -12.15 -6.35 -21.13
N SER A 18 -12.29 -7.40 -21.94
CA SER A 18 -11.99 -7.38 -23.38
C SER A 18 -13.22 -6.86 -24.12
N PHE A 19 -13.28 -5.54 -24.36
CA PHE A 19 -14.28 -4.93 -25.24
C PHE A 19 -13.73 -4.91 -26.67
N LYS A 20 -14.17 -5.84 -27.52
CA LYS A 20 -13.93 -5.79 -28.97
C LYS A 20 -14.85 -4.73 -29.58
N THR A 21 -14.41 -3.48 -29.61
CA THR A 21 -14.99 -2.46 -30.51
C THR A 21 -14.18 -2.40 -31.79
N THR A 22 -14.77 -2.90 -32.87
CA THR A 22 -14.28 -2.74 -34.24
C THR A 22 -14.40 -1.27 -34.63
N PHE A 23 -13.34 -0.49 -34.43
CA PHE A 23 -13.22 0.85 -34.99
C PHE A 23 -12.57 0.76 -36.37
N THR A 24 -13.38 0.87 -37.42
CA THR A 24 -12.92 1.15 -38.79
C THR A 24 -12.48 2.60 -38.87
N GLY A 25 -11.24 2.87 -38.46
CA GLY A 25 -10.59 4.16 -38.61
C GLY A 25 -9.11 3.94 -38.85
N SER A 26 -8.60 4.51 -39.95
CA SER A 26 -7.21 4.51 -40.42
C SER A 26 -6.17 4.33 -39.29
N PRO A 27 -5.15 3.44 -39.44
CA PRO A 27 -4.24 3.09 -38.37
C PRO A 27 -3.40 4.30 -37.96
N LYS A 28 -3.87 5.05 -36.95
CA LYS A 28 -3.01 6.02 -36.27
C LYS A 28 -1.88 5.23 -35.64
N CYS A 29 -0.65 5.56 -36.05
CA CYS A 29 0.57 4.88 -35.63
C CYS A 29 0.54 4.57 -34.11
N PRO A 30 0.65 3.30 -33.68
CA PRO A 30 0.50 2.91 -32.28
C PRO A 30 1.48 3.60 -31.31
N SER A 31 2.60 4.12 -31.81
CA SER A 31 3.56 4.91 -31.05
C SER A 31 2.99 6.28 -30.65
N LEU A 32 2.36 7.00 -31.57
CA LEU A 32 1.77 8.32 -31.33
C LEU A 32 0.55 8.29 -30.39
N MET A 33 -0.16 7.15 -30.31
CA MET A 33 -1.24 6.98 -29.35
C MET A 33 -0.67 6.70 -27.95
N ARG A 34 0.36 5.86 -27.83
CA ARG A 34 1.07 5.62 -26.56
C ARG A 34 1.70 6.90 -26.00
N GLU A 35 2.36 7.68 -26.84
CA GLU A 35 2.99 8.94 -26.45
C GLU A 35 1.96 9.96 -25.93
N ARG A 36 0.80 10.09 -26.61
CA ARG A 36 -0.29 10.97 -26.15
C ARG A 36 -0.90 10.52 -24.82
N VAL A 37 -1.03 9.22 -24.58
CA VAL A 37 -1.57 8.68 -23.32
C VAL A 37 -0.55 8.87 -22.18
N GLN A 38 0.73 8.61 -22.44
CA GLN A 38 1.83 8.83 -21.50
C GLN A 38 1.90 10.31 -21.09
N LYS A 39 1.96 11.22 -22.06
CA LYS A 39 1.99 12.67 -21.84
C LYS A 39 0.77 13.17 -21.07
N ARG A 40 -0.41 12.59 -21.33
CA ARG A 40 -1.64 12.94 -20.60
C ARG A 40 -1.60 12.47 -19.14
N ARG A 41 -1.00 11.30 -18.84
CA ARG A 41 -0.79 10.84 -17.45
C ARG A 41 0.22 11.70 -16.70
N GLU A 42 1.31 12.07 -17.35
CA GLU A 42 2.35 12.94 -16.78
C GLU A 42 1.76 14.29 -16.37
N MET A 43 0.98 14.94 -17.25
CA MET A 43 0.30 16.21 -16.95
C MET A 43 -0.71 16.13 -15.78
N ILE A 44 -1.35 14.97 -15.56
CA ILE A 44 -2.31 14.80 -14.46
C ILE A 44 -1.58 14.63 -13.13
N LEU A 45 -0.48 13.88 -13.11
CA LEU A 45 0.30 13.61 -11.89
C LEU A 45 1.08 14.84 -11.43
N GLU A 46 1.59 15.65 -12.36
CA GLU A 46 2.31 16.89 -12.07
C GLU A 46 1.40 17.96 -11.42
N LYS A 47 0.08 17.85 -11.62
CA LYS A 47 -0.89 18.83 -11.11
C LYS A 47 -1.25 18.65 -9.63
N ILE A 48 -0.94 17.51 -9.02
CA ILE A 48 -1.27 17.24 -7.62
C ILE A 48 -0.03 17.51 -6.76
N PRO A 49 -0.05 18.52 -5.87
CA PRO A 49 1.08 18.81 -5.00
C PRO A 49 1.43 17.61 -4.10
N ASP A 50 2.73 17.37 -3.90
CA ASP A 50 3.29 16.32 -3.02
C ASP A 50 2.66 16.31 -1.62
N LYS A 51 2.28 17.49 -1.11
CA LYS A 51 1.62 17.63 0.19
C LYS A 51 0.32 16.83 0.30
N TYR A 52 -0.46 16.72 -0.77
CA TYR A 52 -1.70 15.94 -0.75
C TYR A 52 -1.42 14.44 -0.65
N TYR A 53 -0.38 13.94 -1.32
CA TYR A 53 0.04 12.54 -1.19
C TYR A 53 0.51 12.22 0.22
N GLU A 54 1.22 13.16 0.86
CA GLU A 54 1.67 13.00 2.25
C GLU A 54 0.47 12.94 3.21
N VAL A 55 -0.49 13.87 3.10
CA VAL A 55 -1.69 13.90 3.94
C VAL A 55 -2.55 12.66 3.74
N MET A 56 -2.79 12.25 2.49
CA MET A 56 -3.55 11.04 2.20
C MET A 56 -2.84 9.78 2.71
N GLY A 57 -1.50 9.74 2.62
CA GLY A 57 -0.70 8.67 3.19
C GLY A 57 -0.85 8.55 4.70
N ILE A 58 -0.86 9.70 5.41
CA ILE A 58 -1.10 9.73 6.85
C ILE A 58 -2.50 9.21 7.17
N ILE A 59 -3.54 9.74 6.53
CA ILE A 59 -4.93 9.36 6.80
C ILE A 59 -5.14 7.85 6.60
N VAL A 60 -4.74 7.33 5.43
CA VAL A 60 -4.91 5.91 5.10
C VAL A 60 -4.07 5.02 6.01
N GLY A 61 -2.84 5.42 6.33
CA GLY A 61 -1.98 4.65 7.23
C GLY A 61 -2.46 4.66 8.69
N LEU A 62 -3.11 5.74 9.14
CA LEU A 62 -3.77 5.77 10.44
C LEU A 62 -4.98 4.84 10.48
N PHE A 63 -5.81 4.80 9.44
CA PHE A 63 -6.91 3.82 9.35
C PHE A 63 -6.41 2.38 9.41
N ALA A 64 -5.31 2.07 8.71
CA ALA A 64 -4.68 0.75 8.80
C ALA A 64 -4.14 0.46 10.22
N SER A 65 -3.62 1.46 10.92
CA SER A 65 -3.16 1.28 12.31
C SER A 65 -4.33 1.02 13.27
N VAL A 66 -5.47 1.70 13.05
CA VAL A 66 -6.70 1.47 13.82
C VAL A 66 -7.23 0.05 13.60
N SER A 67 -7.20 -0.47 12.36
CA SER A 67 -7.65 -1.84 12.12
C SER A 67 -6.78 -2.88 12.83
N ILE A 68 -5.46 -2.70 12.88
CA ILE A 68 -4.58 -3.56 13.71
C ILE A 68 -4.96 -3.43 15.19
N GLY A 69 -5.24 -2.21 15.68
CA GLY A 69 -5.71 -1.98 17.04
C GLY A 69 -7.02 -2.71 17.37
N THR A 70 -7.97 -2.78 16.42
CA THR A 70 -9.19 -3.57 16.60
C THR A 70 -8.91 -5.06 16.71
N GLN A 71 -7.91 -5.57 15.97
CA GLN A 71 -7.46 -6.96 16.08
C GLN A 71 -6.80 -7.24 17.44
N VAL A 72 -5.97 -6.32 17.93
CA VAL A 72 -5.37 -6.40 19.27
C VAL A 72 -6.45 -6.50 20.34
N PHE A 73 -7.47 -5.63 20.26
CA PHE A 73 -8.59 -5.65 21.21
C PHE A 73 -9.40 -6.95 21.11
N ALA A 74 -9.72 -7.41 19.90
CA ALA A 74 -10.46 -8.65 19.70
C ALA A 74 -9.69 -9.86 20.27
N GLU A 75 -8.39 -9.94 19.99
CA GLU A 75 -7.54 -11.01 20.49
C GLU A 75 -7.41 -10.95 22.01
N TYR A 76 -7.24 -9.76 22.59
CA TYR A 76 -7.17 -9.59 24.04
C TYR A 76 -8.47 -9.97 24.76
N SER A 77 -9.63 -9.72 24.14
CA SER A 77 -10.94 -9.86 24.80
C SER A 77 -11.51 -11.28 24.77
N ILE A 78 -10.95 -12.17 23.96
CA ILE A 78 -11.43 -13.54 23.82
C ILE A 78 -10.53 -14.47 24.64
N ASP A 79 -11.07 -15.27 25.53
CA ASP A 79 -10.29 -16.18 26.39
C ASP A 79 -9.84 -17.48 25.69
N THR A 80 -10.27 -17.70 24.46
CA THR A 80 -9.84 -18.87 23.69
C THR A 80 -8.41 -18.70 23.18
N PRO A 81 -7.69 -19.82 22.95
CA PRO A 81 -6.38 -19.79 22.30
C PRO A 81 -6.41 -18.98 21.01
N SER A 82 -5.31 -18.28 20.73
CA SER A 82 -5.20 -17.48 19.50
C SER A 82 -5.33 -18.35 18.27
N THR A 83 -6.23 -17.97 17.36
CA THR A 83 -6.32 -18.58 16.02
C THR A 83 -5.35 -17.92 15.03
N MET A 84 -4.70 -16.83 15.42
CA MET A 84 -3.72 -16.14 14.59
C MET A 84 -2.34 -16.81 14.64
N SER A 85 -1.75 -17.01 13.46
CA SER A 85 -0.39 -17.54 13.34
C SER A 85 0.65 -16.52 13.84
N PRO A 86 1.53 -16.90 14.79
CA PRO A 86 2.64 -16.03 15.22
C PRO A 86 3.58 -15.68 14.07
N PHE A 87 3.82 -16.62 13.14
CA PHE A 87 4.67 -16.39 11.98
C PHE A 87 4.10 -15.34 11.03
N TYR A 88 2.78 -15.37 10.82
CA TYR A 88 2.08 -14.31 10.08
C TYR A 88 2.29 -12.95 10.75
N ALA A 89 2.11 -12.88 12.07
CA ALA A 89 2.27 -11.63 12.82
C ALA A 89 3.70 -11.09 12.77
N ILE A 90 4.72 -11.96 12.88
CA ILE A 90 6.14 -11.62 12.73
C ILE A 90 6.45 -11.13 11.32
N GLY A 91 5.91 -11.79 10.28
CA GLY A 91 6.13 -11.40 8.90
C GLY A 91 5.67 -9.97 8.62
N PHE A 92 4.47 -9.61 9.08
CA PHE A 92 3.97 -8.23 8.96
C PHE A 92 4.74 -7.24 9.82
N LEU A 93 5.16 -7.64 11.03
CA LEU A 93 6.02 -6.80 11.87
C LEU A 93 7.31 -6.41 11.16
N CYS A 94 7.97 -7.36 10.50
CA CYS A 94 9.18 -7.11 9.70
C CYS A 94 8.92 -6.16 8.53
N ILE A 95 7.77 -6.29 7.84
CA ILE A 95 7.37 -5.39 6.76
C ILE A 95 7.18 -3.96 7.29
N PHE A 96 6.46 -3.78 8.40
CA PHE A 96 6.26 -2.46 9.00
C PHE A 96 7.56 -1.85 9.51
N MET A 97 8.46 -2.64 10.11
CA MET A 97 9.78 -2.17 10.51
C MET A 97 10.60 -1.70 9.31
N PHE A 98 10.63 -2.50 8.23
CA PHE A 98 11.32 -2.14 7.00
C PHE A 98 10.81 -0.80 6.44
N TRP A 99 9.48 -0.64 6.32
CA TRP A 99 8.90 0.59 5.81
C TRP A 99 9.12 1.78 6.75
N THR A 100 9.08 1.57 8.06
CA THR A 100 9.41 2.61 9.04
C THR A 100 10.82 3.15 8.81
N ILE A 101 11.81 2.25 8.77
CA ILE A 101 13.23 2.60 8.53
C ILE A 101 13.38 3.27 7.16
N TYR A 102 12.72 2.74 6.13
CA TYR A 102 12.70 3.33 4.79
C TYR A 102 12.17 4.76 4.81
N GLY A 103 11.06 5.02 5.49
CA GLY A 103 10.46 6.35 5.60
C GLY A 103 11.40 7.35 6.31
N ILE A 104 12.08 6.91 7.37
CA ILE A 104 13.09 7.72 8.07
C ILE A 104 14.24 8.07 7.11
N ARG A 105 14.77 7.08 6.40
CA ARG A 105 15.90 7.24 5.47
C ARG A 105 15.61 8.24 4.34
N PHE A 106 14.37 8.30 3.86
CA PHE A 106 13.94 9.20 2.78
C PHE A 106 13.16 10.42 3.27
N ARG A 107 13.10 10.65 4.59
CA ARG A 107 12.39 11.78 5.23
C ARG A 107 10.92 11.91 4.80
N ARG A 108 10.23 10.77 4.61
CA ARG A 108 8.80 10.70 4.28
C ARG A 108 8.00 10.46 5.55
N VAL A 109 7.40 11.53 6.08
CA VAL A 109 6.69 11.55 7.37
C VAL A 109 5.52 10.59 7.38
N ALA A 110 4.68 10.64 6.35
CA ALA A 110 3.54 9.75 6.18
C ALA A 110 3.96 8.28 6.28
N LEU A 111 5.10 7.94 5.69
CA LEU A 111 5.56 6.57 5.60
C LEU A 111 6.12 6.09 6.94
N TRP A 112 7.05 6.82 7.56
CA TRP A 112 7.62 6.33 8.82
C TRP A 112 6.65 6.44 10.00
N LEU A 113 5.81 7.48 10.05
CA LEU A 113 4.89 7.69 11.16
C LEU A 113 3.85 6.56 11.21
N THR A 114 3.19 6.29 10.09
CA THR A 114 2.11 5.31 10.04
C THR A 114 2.62 3.88 10.18
N ASN A 115 3.75 3.55 9.55
CA ASN A 115 4.35 2.22 9.73
C ASN A 115 4.94 2.06 11.14
N GLY A 116 5.47 3.11 11.75
CA GLY A 116 5.97 3.06 13.13
C GLY A 116 4.84 2.79 14.14
N MET A 117 3.68 3.42 13.94
CA MET A 117 2.47 3.09 14.71
C MET A 117 2.02 1.65 14.47
N ALA A 118 2.05 1.17 13.23
CA ALA A 118 1.76 -0.21 12.90
C ALA A 118 2.74 -1.19 13.56
N VAL A 119 4.04 -0.88 13.62
CA VAL A 119 5.04 -1.68 14.36
C VAL A 119 4.64 -1.81 15.83
N PHE A 120 4.26 -0.71 16.48
CA PHE A 120 3.85 -0.73 17.87
C PHE A 120 2.62 -1.63 18.09
N MET A 121 1.55 -1.42 17.32
CA MET A 121 0.32 -2.21 17.44
C MET A 121 0.55 -3.69 17.08
N GLN A 122 1.32 -3.97 16.04
CA GLN A 122 1.64 -5.33 15.61
C GLN A 122 2.51 -6.05 16.64
N THR A 123 3.38 -5.33 17.36
CA THR A 123 4.14 -5.89 18.48
C THR A 123 3.23 -6.28 19.63
N LEU A 124 2.26 -5.42 19.98
CA LEU A 124 1.26 -5.75 21.01
C LEU A 124 0.46 -7.00 20.63
N LEU A 125 0.01 -7.07 19.37
CA LEU A 125 -0.71 -8.24 18.86
C LEU A 125 0.14 -9.52 19.00
N LEU A 126 1.40 -9.48 18.57
CA LEU A 126 2.30 -10.62 18.68
C LEU A 126 2.51 -11.06 20.13
N VAL A 127 2.67 -10.12 21.06
CA VAL A 127 2.81 -10.42 22.49
C VAL A 127 1.56 -11.14 23.01
N ILE A 128 0.36 -10.64 22.69
CA ILE A 128 -0.90 -11.29 23.11
C ILE A 128 -1.00 -12.70 22.53
N ILE A 129 -0.69 -12.88 21.24
CA ILE A 129 -0.70 -14.19 20.58
C ILE A 129 0.25 -15.17 21.28
N CYS A 130 1.43 -14.73 21.71
CA CYS A 130 2.42 -15.59 22.35
C CYS A 130 2.14 -15.89 23.83
N LEU A 131 1.33 -15.07 24.50
CA LEU A 131 0.96 -15.27 25.91
C LEU A 131 -0.27 -16.16 26.08
N LYS A 132 -1.04 -16.35 25.01
CA LYS A 132 -2.17 -17.28 24.94
C LYS A 132 -1.73 -18.67 24.51
#